data_AF-A0AAV2NDX9-F1
#
_entry.id   AF-A0AAV2NDX9-F1
#
_cell.length_a   1.000
_cell.length_b   1.000
_cell.length_c   1.000
_cell.angle_alpha   90.00
_cell.angle_beta   90.00
_cell.angle_gamma   90.00
#
_symmetry.space_group_name_H-M   'P 1'
#
loop_
_entity.id
_entity.type
_entity.pdbx_description
1 polymer ?
#
loop_
_entity_poly.entity_id
_entity_poly.type
_entity_poly.pdbx_seq_one_letter_code
_entity_poly.pdbx_strand_id
1 'polypeptide(L)'
;MPFYQFNSFTGRLKPSANFQPLYPLRSEPVMIYDTIKTKPLTVTPKSGYCTDKPPTLDPKMWAKYKHFQAALDKPVYLAGGRKDKILFGITVAYLGICTLQSLVFVAKECLNII
;
A
#
# COMPACT_ATOMS: atom_id res chain seq x y z
N MET A 1 1.10 7.24 -15.12
CA MET A 1 1.62 6.05 -14.41
C MET A 1 0.43 5.15 -14.08
N PRO A 2 0.54 3.82 -14.23
CA PRO A 2 -0.52 2.91 -13.78
C PRO A 2 -0.62 2.94 -12.25
N PHE A 3 -1.82 3.08 -11.69
CA PHE A 3 -2.04 2.97 -10.24
C PHE A 3 -2.25 1.52 -9.86
N TYR A 4 -1.92 1.19 -8.62
CA TYR A 4 -2.15 -0.13 -8.06
C TYR A 4 -2.95 0.01 -6.77
N GLN A 5 -3.64 -1.02 -6.34
CA GLN A 5 -4.43 -1.09 -5.11
C GLN A 5 -3.95 -2.28 -4.31
N PHE A 6 -3.76 -2.09 -3.01
CA PHE A 6 -3.41 -3.19 -2.12
C PHE A 6 -4.58 -4.15 -1.98
N ASN A 7 -4.36 -5.42 -2.33
CA ASN A 7 -5.29 -6.49 -2.10
C ASN A 7 -5.00 -7.10 -0.73
N SER A 8 -5.88 -6.87 0.24
CA SER A 8 -5.76 -7.41 1.59
C SER A 8 -5.80 -8.94 1.63
N PHE A 9 -6.45 -9.57 0.66
CA PHE A 9 -6.57 -11.03 0.59
C PHE A 9 -5.28 -11.70 0.10
N THR A 10 -4.63 -11.14 -0.91
CA THR A 10 -3.41 -11.74 -1.49
C THR A 10 -2.11 -11.08 -1.03
N GLY A 11 -2.19 -9.96 -0.29
CA GLY A 11 -1.04 -9.14 0.08
C GLY A 11 -0.31 -8.50 -1.11
N ARG A 12 -0.91 -8.50 -2.31
CA ARG A 12 -0.29 -8.04 -3.57
C ARG A 12 -0.95 -6.76 -4.09
N LEU A 13 -0.22 -6.02 -4.90
CA LEU A 13 -0.70 -4.81 -5.56
C LEU A 13 -1.39 -5.18 -6.90
N LYS A 14 -2.69 -4.90 -7.03
CA LYS A 14 -3.49 -5.10 -8.25
C LYS A 14 -3.60 -3.78 -9.03
N PRO A 15 -3.52 -3.76 -10.37
CA PRO A 15 -3.76 -2.53 -11.14
C PRO A 15 -5.14 -1.90 -10.82
N SER A 16 -5.17 -0.59 -10.63
CA SER A 16 -6.37 0.19 -10.31
C SER A 16 -6.41 1.46 -11.16
N ALA A 17 -7.62 1.91 -11.51
CA ALA A 17 -7.83 3.18 -12.20
C ALA A 17 -7.93 4.37 -11.22
N ASN A 18 -7.98 4.10 -9.91
CA ASN A 18 -8.24 5.10 -8.88
C ASN A 18 -6.95 5.59 -8.21
N PHE A 19 -6.86 6.90 -7.99
CA PHE A 19 -5.75 7.55 -7.28
C PHE A 19 -5.81 7.20 -5.78
N GLN A 20 -4.85 6.42 -5.29
CA GLN A 20 -4.81 5.93 -3.89
C GLN A 20 -4.99 7.00 -2.78
N PRO A 21 -4.37 8.20 -2.84
CA PRO A 21 -4.54 9.20 -1.78
C PRO A 21 -5.87 9.96 -1.81
N LEU A 22 -6.68 9.78 -2.85
CA LEU A 22 -8.01 10.39 -2.96
C LEU A 22 -9.11 9.33 -2.75
N TYR A 23 -8.78 8.19 -2.15
CA TYR A 23 -9.76 7.11 -1.95
C TYR A 23 -10.20 6.96 -0.48
N PRO A 24 -11.51 6.92 -0.19
CA PRO A 24 -12.62 7.32 -1.05
C PRO A 24 -13.01 8.78 -0.74
N LEU A 25 -12.44 9.74 -1.47
CA LEU A 25 -13.24 10.91 -1.83
C LEU A 25 -14.21 10.39 -2.90
N ARG A 26 -15.37 9.93 -2.44
CA ARG A 26 -16.52 9.71 -3.32
C ARG A 26 -16.85 11.06 -3.96
N SER A 27 -16.29 11.34 -5.12
CA SER A 27 -17.04 12.01 -6.15
C SER A 27 -17.65 10.89 -6.98
N GLU A 28 -18.73 10.29 -6.47
CA GLU A 28 -19.75 9.86 -7.42
C GLU A 28 -20.01 11.08 -8.31
N PRO A 29 -19.94 10.96 -9.65
CA PRO A 29 -20.26 12.09 -10.50
C PRO A 29 -21.70 12.48 -10.22
N VAL A 30 -21.89 13.45 -9.33
CA VAL A 30 -23.18 14.09 -9.14
C VAL A 30 -23.46 14.80 -10.46
N MET A 31 -24.27 14.17 -11.31
CA MET A 31 -24.80 14.84 -12.48
C MET A 31 -25.69 15.97 -11.98
N ILE A 32 -25.13 17.18 -11.94
CA ILE A 32 -25.91 18.38 -11.62
C ILE A 32 -26.72 18.70 -12.88
N TYR A 33 -27.98 18.25 -12.88
CA TYR A 33 -28.96 18.65 -13.88
C TYR A 33 -29.58 19.98 -13.46
N ASP A 34 -28.92 21.09 -13.78
CA ASP A 34 -29.47 22.40 -13.43
C ASP A 34 -30.52 22.89 -14.46
N THR A 35 -30.57 22.36 -15.69
CA THR A 35 -31.63 22.68 -16.69
C THR A 35 -31.70 21.67 -17.84
N ILE A 36 -32.86 21.53 -18.50
CA ILE A 36 -33.14 20.63 -19.66
C ILE A 36 -32.19 20.86 -20.87
N LYS A 37 -31.42 21.95 -20.89
CA LYS A 37 -30.55 22.33 -22.02
C LYS A 37 -29.07 21.97 -21.82
N THR A 38 -28.65 21.51 -20.65
CA THR A 38 -27.24 21.17 -20.42
C THR A 38 -26.94 19.75 -20.90
N LYS A 39 -26.13 19.64 -21.96
CA LYS A 39 -25.56 18.35 -22.36
C LYS A 39 -24.72 17.81 -21.19
N PRO A 40 -24.77 16.50 -20.90
CA PRO A 40 -23.96 15.92 -19.83
C PRO A 40 -22.51 16.26 -20.11
N LEU A 41 -21.89 17.03 -19.21
CA LEU A 41 -20.47 17.31 -19.28
C LEU A 41 -19.79 16.02 -18.84
N THR A 42 -19.51 15.13 -19.80
CA THR A 42 -18.62 14.00 -19.57
C THR A 42 -17.28 14.59 -19.19
N VAL A 43 -16.99 14.61 -17.89
CA VAL A 43 -15.65 14.82 -17.38
C VAL A 43 -14.89 13.56 -17.74
N THR A 44 -14.42 13.48 -18.99
CA THR A 44 -13.43 12.48 -19.38
C THR A 44 -12.22 12.81 -18.52
N PRO A 45 -11.82 11.94 -17.57
CA PRO A 45 -10.63 12.19 -16.79
C PRO A 45 -9.50 12.36 -17.80
N LYS A 46 -8.92 13.57 -17.89
CA LYS A 46 -7.80 13.83 -18.81
C LYS A 46 -6.80 12.71 -18.57
N SER A 47 -6.42 11.99 -19.62
CA SER A 47 -5.49 10.86 -19.58
C SER A 47 -4.11 11.22 -18.97
N GLY A 48 -3.84 12.51 -18.72
CA GLY A 48 -2.68 13.04 -18.02
C GLY A 48 -2.89 13.48 -16.56
N TYR A 49 -4.08 13.35 -15.97
CA TYR A 49 -4.31 13.63 -14.52
C TYR A 49 -3.42 12.76 -13.60
N CYS A 50 -2.79 11.76 -14.20
CA CYS A 50 -2.11 10.65 -13.56
C CYS A 50 -0.63 10.48 -13.96
N THR A 51 -0.11 11.39 -14.78
CA THR A 51 1.31 11.46 -15.14
C THR A 51 2.04 12.50 -14.31
N ASP A 52 1.36 13.61 -13.99
CA ASP A 52 1.96 14.77 -13.36
C ASP A 52 1.60 14.89 -11.87
N LYS A 53 2.46 15.56 -11.12
CA LYS A 53 2.29 15.78 -9.69
C LYS A 53 1.01 16.59 -9.43
N PRO A 54 0.07 16.14 -8.56
CA PRO A 54 -1.07 16.96 -8.18
C PRO A 54 -0.63 18.28 -7.53
N PRO A 55 -1.29 19.42 -7.82
CA PRO A 55 -0.91 20.72 -7.26
C PRO A 55 -0.92 20.75 -5.73
N THR A 56 -1.82 19.98 -5.13
CA THR A 56 -2.08 19.92 -3.68
C THR A 56 -1.15 18.96 -2.93
N LEU A 57 -0.33 18.17 -3.63
CA LEU A 57 0.49 17.14 -3.01
C LEU A 57 1.91 17.64 -2.71
N ASP A 58 2.48 17.30 -1.55
CA ASP A 58 3.89 17.56 -1.24
C ASP A 58 4.81 16.78 -2.21
N PRO A 59 5.83 17.41 -2.83
CA PRO A 59 6.85 16.72 -3.62
C PRO A 59 7.46 15.49 -2.95
N LYS A 60 7.68 15.51 -1.62
CA LYS A 60 8.25 14.38 -0.87
C LYS A 60 7.31 13.18 -0.85
N MET A 61 6.00 13.42 -0.73
CA MET A 61 4.98 12.37 -0.78
C MET A 61 4.88 11.78 -2.18
N TRP A 62 4.93 12.63 -3.22
CA TRP A 62 4.94 12.18 -4.61
C TRP A 62 6.12 11.26 -4.94
N ALA A 63 7.32 11.58 -4.43
CA ALA A 63 8.50 10.73 -4.58
C ALA A 63 8.30 9.35 -3.95
N LYS A 64 7.70 9.28 -2.75
CA LYS A 64 7.38 8.01 -2.08
C LYS A 64 6.38 7.19 -2.90
N TYR A 65 5.32 7.80 -3.43
CA TYR A 65 4.35 7.09 -4.26
C TYR A 65 5.01 6.46 -5.49
N LYS A 66 5.86 7.20 -6.19
CA LYS A 66 6.62 6.65 -7.33
C LYS A 66 7.52 5.49 -6.91
N HIS A 67 8.23 5.63 -5.79
CA HIS A 67 9.13 4.59 -5.29
C HIS A 67 8.39 3.28 -5.00
N PHE A 68 7.27 3.34 -4.27
CA PHE A 68 6.51 2.14 -3.91
C PHE A 68 5.68 1.59 -5.08
N GLN A 69 5.31 2.41 -6.06
CA GLN A 69 4.65 1.95 -7.29
C GLN A 69 5.61 1.28 -8.28
N ALA A 70 6.91 1.61 -8.25
CA ALA A 70 7.92 0.96 -9.09
C ALA A 70 8.32 -0.43 -8.56
N ALA A 71 8.17 -0.69 -7.26
CA ALA A 71 8.60 -1.92 -6.61
C ALA A 71 7.50 -3.00 -6.56
N LEU A 72 6.93 -3.37 -7.72
CA LEU A 72 5.81 -4.32 -7.79
C LEU A 72 6.22 -5.78 -7.60
N ASP A 73 7.47 -6.12 -7.90
CA ASP A 73 7.99 -7.49 -7.82
C ASP A 73 8.30 -7.93 -6.38
N LYS A 74 8.24 -6.99 -5.42
CA LYS A 74 8.60 -7.22 -4.02
C LYS A 74 7.37 -7.01 -3.13
N PRO A 75 7.26 -7.74 -2.02
CA PRO A 75 6.23 -7.45 -1.03
C PRO A 75 6.46 -6.07 -0.41
N VAL A 76 5.36 -5.39 -0.04
CA VAL A 76 5.37 -3.99 0.43
C VAL A 76 6.32 -3.79 1.62
N TYR A 77 6.38 -4.75 2.54
CA TYR A 77 7.25 -4.67 3.73
C TYR A 77 8.75 -4.83 3.43
N LEU A 78 9.14 -5.12 2.19
CA LEU A 78 10.54 -5.10 1.72
C LEU A 78 10.76 -4.07 0.61
N ALA A 79 9.74 -3.29 0.27
CA ALA A 79 9.78 -2.37 -0.86
C ALA A 79 10.70 -1.16 -0.59
N GLY A 80 10.98 -0.80 0.66
CA GLY A 80 11.96 0.23 1.06
C GLY A 80 13.42 -0.21 0.96
N GLY A 81 13.69 -1.46 0.56
CA GLY A 81 15.03 -1.93 0.21
C GLY A 81 15.83 -2.49 1.39
N ARG A 82 17.10 -2.09 1.50
CA ARG A 82 18.07 -2.74 2.43
C ARG A 82 17.72 -2.50 3.90
N LYS A 83 17.20 -1.32 4.24
CA LYS A 83 16.82 -0.97 5.62
C LYS A 83 15.70 -1.87 6.13
N ASP A 84 14.65 -2.04 5.34
CA ASP A 84 13.52 -2.90 5.65
C ASP A 84 13.95 -4.35 5.83
N LYS A 85 14.86 -4.86 4.98
CA LYS A 85 15.42 -6.22 5.11
C LYS A 85 16.17 -6.43 6.43
N ILE A 86 16.98 -5.45 6.84
CA ILE A 86 17.73 -5.54 8.11
C ILE A 86 16.74 -5.54 9.29
N LEU A 87 15.78 -4.62 9.28
CA LEU A 87 14.80 -4.52 10.35
C LEU A 87 13.96 -5.79 10.46
N PHE A 88 13.48 -6.31 9.32
CA PHE A 88 12.75 -7.58 9.26
C PHE A 88 13.60 -8.77 9.71
N GLY A 89 14.88 -8.82 9.34
CA GLY A 89 15.79 -9.87 9.79
C GLY A 89 15.97 -9.87 11.31
N ILE A 90 16.14 -8.69 11.92
CA ILE A 90 16.29 -8.54 13.37
C ILE A 90 15.02 -8.98 14.09
N THR A 91 13.84 -8.58 13.62
CA THR A 91 12.57 -8.96 14.26
C THR A 91 12.32 -10.46 14.20
N VAL A 92 12.60 -11.10 13.06
CA VAL A 92 12.47 -12.55 12.90
C VAL A 92 13.47 -13.30 13.79
N ALA A 93 14.72 -12.86 13.84
CA ALA A 93 15.73 -13.49 14.70
C ALA A 93 15.36 -13.38 16.19
N TYR A 94 14.90 -12.20 16.63
CA TYR A 94 14.46 -11.98 18.00
C TYR A 94 13.27 -12.88 18.37
N LEU A 95 12.25 -12.95 17.50
CA LEU A 95 11.12 -13.87 17.69
C LEU A 95 11.57 -15.33 17.75
N GLY A 96 12.51 -15.74 16.89
CA GLY A 96 13.08 -17.09 16.90
C GLY A 96 13.76 -17.44 18.23
N ILE A 97 14.55 -16.52 18.79
CA ILE A 97 15.22 -16.72 20.07
C ILE A 97 14.19 -16.80 21.21
N CYS A 98 13.23 -15.87 21.25
CA CYS A 98 12.20 -15.87 22.29
C CYS A 98 11.36 -17.15 22.26
N THR A 99 10.96 -17.60 21.07
CA THR A 99 10.18 -18.85 20.91
C THR A 99 10.97 -20.08 21.33
N LEU A 100 12.26 -20.18 20.99
CA LEU A 100 13.12 -21.26 21.48
C LEU A 100 13.26 -21.24 23.01
N GLN A 101 13.45 -20.07 23.60
CA GLN A 101 13.54 -19.95 25.06
C GLN A 101 12.23 -20.33 25.75
N SER A 102 11.09 -19.95 25.18
CA SER A 102 9.78 -20.42 25.65
C SER A 102 9.62 -21.93 25.55
N LEU A 103 10.08 -22.55 24.45
CA LEU A 103 10.04 -24.01 24.30
C LEU A 103 10.91 -24.73 25.31
N VAL A 104 12.13 -24.24 25.59
CA VAL A 104 13.01 -24.80 26.63
C VAL A 104 12.35 -24.70 28.00
N PHE A 105 11.75 -23.55 28.32
CA PHE A 105 11.03 -23.35 29.56
C PHE A 105 9.88 -24.37 29.72
N VAL A 106 9.06 -24.54 28.69
CA VAL A 106 7.95 -25.51 28.71
C VAL A 106 8.47 -26.95 28.82
N ALA A 107 9.51 -27.31 28.08
CA ALA A 107 10.08 -28.66 28.10
C ALA A 107 10.64 -29.04 29.47
N LYS A 108 11.29 -28.08 30.15
CA LYS A 108 11.86 -28.27 31.49
C LYS A 108 10.81 -28.23 32.58
N GLU A 109 10.03 -27.15 32.65
CA GLU A 109 9.17 -26.88 33.80
C GLU A 109 7.80 -27.56 33.70
N CYS A 110 7.26 -27.77 32.48
CA CYS A 110 5.95 -28.41 32.32
C CYS A 110 6.04 -29.91 32.01
N LEU A 111 7.08 -30.33 31.28
CA LEU A 111 7.18 -31.72 30.80
C LEU A 111 8.30 -32.52 31.48
N ASN A 112 9.26 -31.87 32.15
CA ASN A 112 10.38 -32.50 32.85
C ASN A 112 11.18 -33.48 31.97
N ILE A 113 11.28 -33.17 30.67
CA ILE A 113 11.97 -34.01 29.67
C ILE A 113 13.47 -33.69 29.61
N ILE A 114 13.84 -32.45 29.94
CA ILE A 114 15.20 -31.90 29.96
C ILE A 114 15.37 -31.19 31.29
#